data_AF-A0A8C5WDP9-F1
#
_entry.id   AF-A0A8C5WDP9-F1
#
_cell.length_a   1.000
_cell.length_b   1.000
_cell.length_c   1.000
_cell.angle_alpha   90.00
_cell.angle_beta   90.00
_cell.angle_gamma   90.00
#
_symmetry.space_group_name_H-M   'P 1'
#
loop_
_entity.id
_entity.type
_entity.pdbx_description
1 polymer ?
#
loop_
_entity_poly.entity_id
_entity_poly.type
_entity_poly.pdbx_seq_one_letter_code
_entity_poly.pdbx_strand_id
1 'polypeptide(L)'
;MPLRNSSAKSIAKELMLMFSRVGIPKEILTDQGTPFMSRVMRELCKLMGIKQLRTSVYHPQTDGLVERFNKTLKSMLRKVIDKDGRNWDLLLPYLMFSIREVPQASTGFSPFELLYGRHPRGLLDVVKETWEQETTPYRSVVEHISQMQERMEAVIPLVREHMRKAQEAQRYSYNKNARLRVFQPGDRVLVLVPTVENKFLATWQGPYEIIDKVGDVNYKVSQPGRRKPEQIYHLNLLKPWKDREVLVVMRPSDLPLTEPEVSLSDTLSVHQKAEVNEFLRRNREVFSAIPGRTKIMKHDIITEPGKKACLKPYRVPEARRQAIEIEVKKMLKLGVIEESHSEWNSPIVLVPKPDGSIRFCNDFRKLNSISKFDSYPMPRVDELIERLGKARFLTTIDLTKGYWQVPLTEQAKEKTAFSTPQGLFQYTVLPFGLHGAPATFQRLMDRVLKPHARYAAAYLDDVVVFSTDWETHLPKVQRVLDAVRAAGLVANPAKSTIGLEEAKYLGYTIGKGLVKPQATKVEAIQNWPQPLTKKQVRAFLGLTGYYRRFIPNFATIAAPLTDLTKARAPIMVKWSPETENAF
;
A
#
# COMPACT_ATOMS: atom_id res chain seq x y z
N MET A 1 36.56 -4.93 5.22
CA MET A 1 37.32 -3.85 4.55
C MET A 1 37.20 -4.04 3.05
N PRO A 2 36.96 -2.98 2.27
CA PRO A 2 36.98 -3.07 0.80
C PRO A 2 38.40 -3.33 0.32
N LEU A 3 38.60 -4.35 -0.49
CA LEU A 3 39.90 -4.71 -1.06
C LEU A 3 39.78 -4.80 -2.57
N ARG A 4 40.80 -4.32 -3.30
CA ARG A 4 40.90 -4.46 -4.76
C ARG A 4 41.01 -5.94 -5.19
N ASN A 5 41.61 -6.78 -4.34
CA ASN A 5 41.77 -8.22 -4.57
C ASN A 5 41.27 -9.01 -3.34
N SER A 6 40.36 -9.95 -3.56
CA SER A 6 39.79 -10.82 -2.53
C SER A 6 40.60 -12.10 -2.28
N SER A 7 41.89 -12.15 -2.64
CA SER A 7 42.73 -13.32 -2.38
C SER A 7 42.86 -13.60 -0.87
N ALA A 8 42.98 -14.87 -0.49
CA ALA A 8 43.16 -15.27 0.90
C ALA A 8 44.37 -14.60 1.58
N LYS A 9 45.48 -14.45 0.84
CA LYS A 9 46.70 -13.80 1.34
C LYS A 9 46.51 -12.29 1.56
N SER A 10 45.80 -11.62 0.64
CA SER A 10 45.48 -10.19 0.77
C SER A 10 44.59 -9.95 1.99
N ILE A 11 43.55 -10.76 2.18
CA ILE A 11 42.65 -10.64 3.33
C ILE A 11 43.40 -10.90 4.64
N ALA A 12 44.24 -11.95 4.70
CA ALA A 12 45.03 -12.27 5.89
C ALA A 12 45.96 -11.13 6.30
N LYS A 13 46.63 -10.48 5.34
CA LYS A 13 47.51 -9.32 5.61
C LYS A 13 46.75 -8.15 6.21
N GLU A 14 45.57 -7.85 5.67
CA GLU A 14 44.75 -6.74 6.13
C GLU A 14 44.09 -7.00 7.49
N LEU A 15 43.70 -8.24 7.77
CA LEU A 15 43.28 -8.65 9.10
C LEU A 15 44.40 -8.45 10.13
N MET A 16 45.65 -8.75 9.76
CA MET A 16 46.79 -8.51 10.66
C MET A 16 46.99 -7.01 10.95
N LEU A 17 46.89 -6.16 9.92
CA LEU A 17 46.95 -4.69 10.09
C LEU A 17 45.79 -4.14 10.94
N MET A 18 44.63 -4.81 10.91
CA MET A 18 43.52 -4.47 11.80
C MET A 18 43.82 -4.90 13.23
N PHE A 19 44.25 -6.14 13.45
CA PHE A 19 44.52 -6.69 14.78
C PHE A 19 45.61 -5.89 15.50
N SER A 20 46.60 -5.35 14.80
CA SER A 20 47.62 -4.48 15.40
C SER A 20 47.07 -3.14 15.91
N ARG A 21 45.89 -2.71 15.44
CA ARG A 21 45.26 -1.44 15.83
C ARG A 21 44.18 -1.59 16.89
N VAL A 22 43.45 -2.71 16.86
CA VAL A 22 42.26 -2.93 17.71
C VAL A 22 42.37 -4.12 18.64
N GLY A 23 43.48 -4.86 18.58
CA GLY A 23 43.69 -6.11 19.32
C GLY A 23 43.23 -7.35 18.56
N ILE A 24 43.68 -8.51 19.05
CA ILE A 24 43.35 -9.81 18.48
C ILE A 24 41.99 -10.27 19.03
N PRO A 25 40.99 -10.55 18.18
CA PRO A 25 39.67 -10.95 18.63
C PRO A 25 39.64 -12.42 19.10
N LYS A 26 38.79 -12.73 20.08
CA LYS A 26 38.57 -14.13 20.54
C LYS A 26 37.83 -14.99 19.51
N GLU A 27 36.88 -14.37 18.80
CA GLU A 27 36.04 -15.04 17.80
C GLU A 27 35.87 -14.16 16.56
N ILE A 28 35.81 -14.77 15.38
CA ILE A 28 35.50 -14.09 14.12
C ILE A 28 34.38 -14.83 13.41
N LEU A 29 33.32 -14.10 13.04
CA LEU A 29 32.24 -14.59 12.20
C LEU A 29 32.55 -14.30 10.73
N THR A 30 32.60 -15.34 9.89
CA THR A 30 32.79 -15.19 8.43
C THR A 30 31.68 -15.89 7.65
N ASP A 31 31.43 -15.40 6.44
CA ASP A 31 30.64 -16.14 5.45
C ASP A 31 31.42 -17.37 4.92
N GLN A 32 30.77 -18.17 4.08
CA GLN A 32 31.41 -19.33 3.42
C GLN A 32 32.15 -18.94 2.13
N GLY A 33 32.65 -17.71 2.01
CA GLY A 33 33.44 -17.28 0.87
C GLY A 33 34.70 -18.13 0.71
N THR A 34 35.05 -18.48 -0.54
CA THR A 34 36.22 -19.29 -0.87
C THR A 34 37.54 -18.80 -0.24
N PRO A 35 37.83 -17.48 -0.12
CA PRO A 35 39.04 -17.00 0.55
C PRO A 35 39.08 -17.24 2.06
N PHE A 36 37.93 -17.19 2.74
CA PHE A 36 37.80 -17.43 4.18
C PHE A 36 37.85 -18.92 4.55
N MET A 37 37.63 -19.79 3.56
CA MET A 37 37.74 -21.26 3.68
C MET A 37 39.14 -21.78 3.37
N SER A 38 40.06 -20.91 2.95
CA SER A 38 41.42 -21.26 2.55
C SER A 38 42.27 -21.81 3.71
N ARG A 39 43.29 -22.61 3.37
CA ARG A 39 44.28 -23.11 4.35
C ARG A 39 44.99 -21.96 5.08
N VAL A 40 45.31 -20.88 4.34
CA VAL A 40 45.97 -19.69 4.89
C VAL A 40 45.15 -19.05 6.01
N MET A 41 43.84 -18.89 5.82
CA MET A 41 42.97 -18.29 6.84
C MET A 41 42.85 -19.18 8.08
N ARG A 42 42.77 -20.51 7.87
CA ARG A 42 42.68 -21.48 8.97
C ARG A 42 43.92 -21.50 9.84
N GLU A 43 45.11 -21.49 9.22
CA GLU A 43 46.38 -21.43 9.97
C GLU A 43 46.54 -20.10 10.68
N LEU A 44 46.16 -18.98 10.07
CA LEU A 44 46.17 -17.67 10.71
C LEU A 44 45.30 -17.65 11.98
N CYS A 45 44.05 -18.11 11.90
CA CYS A 45 43.17 -18.18 13.06
C CYS A 45 43.73 -19.10 14.16
N LYS A 46 44.33 -20.24 13.77
CA LYS A 46 44.94 -21.19 14.72
C LYS A 46 46.13 -20.57 15.46
N LEU A 47 47.05 -19.92 14.74
CA LEU A 47 48.23 -19.27 15.33
C LEU A 47 47.85 -18.14 16.30
N MET A 48 46.79 -17.41 15.98
CA MET A 48 46.33 -16.25 16.75
C MET A 48 45.32 -16.63 17.85
N GLY A 49 44.98 -17.91 18.02
CA GLY A 49 44.02 -18.37 19.02
C GLY A 49 42.57 -17.92 18.77
N ILE A 50 42.22 -17.66 17.51
CA ILE A 50 40.91 -17.10 17.11
C ILE A 50 39.96 -18.23 16.73
N LYS A 51 38.78 -18.27 17.35
CA LYS A 51 37.71 -19.21 16.97
C LYS A 51 36.90 -18.68 15.79
N GLN A 52 36.94 -19.39 14.67
CA GLN A 52 36.20 -19.02 13.45
C GLN A 52 34.77 -19.57 13.48
N LEU A 53 33.78 -18.68 13.57
CA LEU A 53 32.35 -18.98 13.45
C LEU A 53 31.91 -18.81 11.99
N ARG A 54 31.00 -19.66 11.51
CA ARG A 54 30.56 -19.70 10.11
C ARG A 54 29.05 -19.53 10.00
N THR A 55 28.59 -18.75 9.04
CA THR A 55 27.15 -18.63 8.73
C THR A 55 26.66 -19.82 7.88
N SER A 56 25.37 -20.15 7.98
CA SER A 56 24.72 -21.13 7.08
C SER A 56 24.54 -20.56 5.67
N VAL A 57 24.48 -21.43 4.67
CA VAL A 57 24.31 -21.04 3.27
C VAL A 57 22.95 -20.35 3.10
N TYR A 58 22.94 -19.15 2.50
CA TYR A 58 21.75 -18.33 2.25
C TYR A 58 21.01 -17.77 3.48
N HIS A 59 21.71 -17.51 4.60
CA HIS A 59 21.12 -16.81 5.74
C HIS A 59 21.70 -15.39 5.93
N PRO A 60 21.23 -14.39 5.14
CA PRO A 60 21.70 -13.00 5.23
C PRO A 60 21.31 -12.29 6.55
N GLN A 61 20.48 -12.90 7.39
CA GLN A 61 20.12 -12.32 8.68
C GLN A 61 21.27 -12.35 9.69
N THR A 62 22.15 -13.34 9.63
CA THR A 62 23.33 -13.44 10.52
C THR A 62 24.41 -12.41 10.17
N ASP A 63 24.42 -11.88 8.93
CA ASP A 63 25.39 -10.91 8.42
C ASP A 63 24.77 -9.52 8.13
N GLY A 64 23.56 -9.26 8.63
CA GLY A 64 22.76 -8.09 8.28
C GLY A 64 23.35 -6.74 8.71
N LEU A 65 24.33 -6.72 9.62
CA LEU A 65 25.08 -5.52 9.99
C LEU A 65 26.14 -5.18 8.93
N VAL A 66 26.89 -6.18 8.45
CA VAL A 66 27.88 -6.00 7.38
C VAL A 66 27.20 -5.66 6.07
N GLU A 67 26.05 -6.28 5.76
CA GLU A 67 25.26 -5.92 4.58
C GLU A 67 24.75 -4.47 4.62
N ARG A 68 24.27 -4.01 5.78
CA ARG A 68 23.86 -2.60 5.98
C ARG A 68 25.04 -1.65 5.82
N PHE A 69 26.17 -1.95 6.45
CA PHE A 69 27.39 -1.15 6.33
C PHE A 69 27.84 -1.08 4.86
N ASN A 70 27.90 -2.21 4.17
CA ASN A 70 28.26 -2.28 2.76
C ASN A 70 27.30 -1.49 1.87
N LYS A 71 26.00 -1.46 2.18
CA LYS A 71 25.01 -0.65 1.47
C LYS A 71 25.26 0.84 1.66
N THR A 72 25.53 1.29 2.89
CA THR A 72 25.86 2.68 3.20
C THR A 72 27.15 3.11 2.49
N LEU A 73 28.20 2.29 2.59
CA LEU A 73 29.49 2.56 1.94
C LEU A 73 29.35 2.63 0.41
N LYS A 74 28.62 1.69 -0.22
CA LYS A 74 28.33 1.73 -1.66
C LYS A 74 27.55 2.99 -2.06
N SER A 75 26.62 3.44 -1.23
CA SER A 75 25.84 4.66 -1.48
C SER A 75 26.73 5.90 -1.45
N MET A 76 27.64 5.98 -0.48
CA MET A 76 28.60 7.09 -0.38
C MET A 76 29.60 7.06 -1.54
N LEU A 77 30.17 5.89 -1.85
CA LEU A 77 31.10 5.72 -2.97
C LEU A 77 30.47 6.16 -4.31
N ARG A 78 29.21 5.78 -4.58
CA ARG A 78 28.50 6.22 -5.80
C ARG A 78 28.37 7.74 -5.96
N LYS A 79 28.45 8.51 -4.87
CA LYS A 79 28.31 9.98 -4.91
C LYS A 79 29.64 10.70 -5.12
N VAL A 80 30.77 10.05 -4.84
CA VAL A 80 32.10 10.68 -4.83
C VAL A 80 33.01 10.11 -5.92
N ILE A 81 32.71 8.94 -6.46
CA ILE A 81 33.44 8.34 -7.57
C ILE A 81 33.14 9.11 -8.87
N ASP A 82 34.20 9.44 -9.60
CA ASP A 82 34.14 10.12 -10.90
C ASP A 82 33.68 9.16 -12.03
N LYS A 83 33.32 9.68 -13.21
CA LYS A 83 32.73 8.87 -14.32
C LYS A 83 33.54 7.61 -14.68
N ASP A 84 34.85 7.63 -14.48
CA ASP A 84 35.76 6.54 -14.85
C ASP A 84 35.96 5.47 -13.77
N GLY A 85 35.47 5.67 -12.54
CA GLY A 85 35.47 4.62 -11.51
C GLY A 85 36.83 4.24 -10.92
N ARG A 86 37.92 4.93 -11.27
CA ARG A 86 39.31 4.49 -10.98
C ARG A 86 39.93 5.02 -9.68
N ASN A 87 39.33 6.04 -9.04
CA ASN A 87 39.88 6.73 -7.86
C ASN A 87 39.24 6.32 -6.52
N TRP A 88 38.37 5.31 -6.52
CA TRP A 88 37.56 4.96 -5.34
C TRP A 88 38.38 4.55 -4.11
N ASP A 89 39.55 3.96 -4.32
CA ASP A 89 40.46 3.51 -3.26
C ASP A 89 41.24 4.66 -2.64
N LEU A 90 41.55 5.71 -3.41
CA LEU A 90 42.12 6.96 -2.88
C LEU A 90 41.11 7.70 -2.00
N LEU A 91 39.82 7.59 -2.34
CA LEU A 91 38.72 8.24 -1.61
C LEU A 91 38.26 7.43 -0.38
N LEU A 92 38.63 6.15 -0.32
CA LEU A 92 38.16 5.23 0.70
C LEU A 92 38.55 5.65 2.14
N PRO A 93 39.79 6.12 2.42
CA PRO A 93 40.16 6.57 3.77
C PRO A 93 39.26 7.69 4.29
N TYR A 94 38.93 8.68 3.45
CA TYR A 94 38.09 9.81 3.81
C TYR A 94 36.64 9.39 4.08
N LEU A 95 36.07 8.55 3.22
CA LEU A 95 34.72 8.00 3.43
C LEU A 95 34.66 7.12 4.69
N MET A 96 35.71 6.35 4.96
CA MET A 96 35.80 5.55 6.17
C MET A 96 35.99 6.39 7.42
N PHE A 97 36.61 7.57 7.33
CA PHE A 97 36.66 8.52 8.42
C PHE A 97 35.25 9.10 8.69
N SER A 98 34.54 9.57 7.67
CA SER A 98 33.17 10.09 7.83
C SER A 98 32.19 9.07 8.42
N ILE A 99 32.27 7.79 8.03
CA ILE A 99 31.43 6.74 8.63
C ILE A 99 31.78 6.48 10.10
N ARG A 100 33.05 6.65 10.47
CA ARG A 100 33.54 6.45 11.85
C ARG A 100 33.20 7.63 12.75
N GLU A 101 33.10 8.84 12.21
CA GLU A 101 32.76 10.09 12.90
C GLU A 101 31.24 10.22 13.16
N VAL A 102 30.38 9.76 12.24
CA VAL A 102 28.93 9.98 12.35
C VAL A 102 28.25 8.93 13.25
N PRO A 103 27.39 9.36 14.21
CA PRO A 103 26.60 8.45 15.03
C PRO A 103 25.70 7.51 14.22
N GLN A 104 25.74 6.21 14.54
CA GLN A 104 24.91 5.22 13.87
C GLN A 104 23.55 5.11 14.53
N ALA A 105 22.46 5.07 13.74
CA ALA A 105 21.10 5.03 14.27
C ALA A 105 20.80 3.82 15.20
N SER A 106 21.53 2.71 15.05
CA SER A 106 21.37 1.52 15.89
C SER A 106 22.05 1.61 17.26
N THR A 107 23.16 2.35 17.36
CA THR A 107 23.94 2.48 18.60
C THR A 107 23.71 3.84 19.27
N GLY A 108 23.37 4.88 18.51
CA GLY A 108 23.25 6.27 18.97
C GLY A 108 24.60 6.99 19.13
N PHE A 109 25.72 6.28 18.92
CA PHE A 109 27.09 6.78 19.08
C PHE A 109 27.91 6.50 17.81
N SER A 110 28.99 7.26 17.61
CA SER A 110 29.88 7.03 16.47
C SER A 110 30.76 5.79 16.69
N PRO A 111 31.09 5.02 15.63
CA PRO A 111 32.00 3.88 15.77
C PRO A 111 33.37 4.26 16.37
N PHE A 112 33.83 5.49 16.15
CA PHE A 112 35.09 5.99 16.70
C PHE A 112 34.98 6.20 18.22
N GLU A 113 33.89 6.80 18.71
CA GLU A 113 33.64 6.96 20.16
C GLU A 113 33.59 5.62 20.87
N LEU A 114 32.94 4.63 20.27
CA LEU A 114 32.80 3.30 20.88
C LEU A 114 34.14 2.57 20.99
N LEU A 115 35.06 2.81 20.06
CA LEU A 115 36.35 2.13 20.03
C LEU A 115 37.43 2.86 20.84
N TYR A 116 37.42 4.20 20.81
CA TYR A 116 38.48 5.04 21.38
C TYR A 116 38.02 5.93 22.53
N GLY A 117 36.76 5.84 22.98
CA GLY A 117 36.25 6.58 24.14
C GLY A 117 36.21 8.11 23.98
N ARG A 118 36.52 8.64 22.80
CA ARG A 118 36.59 10.08 22.51
C ARG A 118 35.99 10.41 21.15
N HIS A 119 35.58 11.66 20.95
CA HIS A 119 35.20 12.13 19.63
C HIS A 119 36.44 12.28 18.74
N PRO A 120 36.40 11.85 17.47
CA PRO A 120 37.42 12.21 16.51
C PRO A 120 37.32 13.71 16.24
N ARG A 121 38.47 14.41 16.20
CA ARG A 121 38.53 15.80 15.70
C ARG A 121 38.32 15.76 14.19
N GLY A 122 37.12 16.13 13.75
CA GLY A 122 36.68 16.08 12.35
C GLY A 122 37.09 17.30 11.54
N LEU A 123 36.83 17.28 10.22
CA LEU A 123 37.07 18.42 9.35
C LEU A 123 36.25 19.66 9.76
N LEU A 124 35.02 19.45 10.22
CA LEU A 124 34.15 20.52 10.70
C LEU A 124 34.63 21.11 12.04
N ASP A 125 35.21 20.29 12.91
CA ASP A 125 35.79 20.76 14.17
C ASP A 125 37.02 21.62 13.91
N VAL A 126 37.90 21.21 12.97
CA VAL A 126 39.05 22.02 12.55
C VAL A 126 38.59 23.36 11.99
N VAL A 127 37.56 23.36 11.13
CA VAL A 127 36.99 24.59 10.55
C VAL A 127 36.41 25.49 11.65
N LYS A 128 35.69 24.92 12.62
CA LYS A 128 35.12 25.63 13.77
C LYS A 128 36.20 26.23 14.66
N GLU A 129 37.21 25.46 15.04
CA GLU A 129 38.34 25.92 15.87
C GLU A 129 39.16 27.03 15.17
N THR A 130 39.30 26.94 13.84
CA THR A 130 39.95 28.00 13.04
C THR A 130 39.13 29.28 13.03
N TRP A 131 37.79 29.18 13.08
CA TRP A 131 36.88 30.32 13.12
C TRP A 131 36.77 30.96 14.50
N GLU A 132 36.82 30.16 15.56
CA GLU A 132 36.57 30.59 16.93
C GLU A 132 37.85 31.03 17.68
N GLN A 133 39.05 30.83 17.11
CA GLN A 133 40.35 31.14 17.73
C GLN A 133 40.52 30.57 19.16
N GLU A 134 39.77 29.55 19.52
CA GLU A 134 39.86 28.94 20.85
C GLU A 134 41.13 28.09 20.97
N THR A 135 41.98 28.42 21.94
CA THR A 135 43.05 27.52 22.39
C THR A 135 42.42 26.34 23.12
N THR A 136 42.65 25.12 22.63
CA THR A 136 42.29 23.90 23.37
C THR A 136 42.86 23.98 24.79
N PRO A 137 42.04 23.78 25.84
CA PRO A 137 42.54 23.81 27.21
C PRO A 137 43.62 22.74 27.35
N TYR A 138 44.81 23.14 27.80
CA TYR A 138 45.89 22.21 28.15
C TYR A 138 45.37 21.32 29.28
N ARG A 139 45.05 20.07 28.96
CA ARG A 139 44.63 19.06 29.95
C ARG A 139 45.84 18.20 30.26
N SER A 140 46.04 17.89 31.54
CA SER A 140 47.07 16.91 31.89
C SER A 140 46.72 15.55 31.27
N VAL A 141 47.73 14.76 30.91
CA VAL A 141 47.54 13.41 30.32
C VAL A 141 46.69 12.52 31.24
N VAL A 142 46.82 12.71 32.56
CA VAL A 142 46.12 11.94 33.59
C VAL A 142 44.62 12.26 33.60
N GLU A 143 44.25 13.54 33.59
CA GLU A 143 42.83 13.95 33.53
C GLU A 143 42.14 13.50 32.24
N HIS A 144 42.87 13.49 31.11
CA HIS A 144 42.32 13.01 29.85
C HIS A 144 41.99 11.51 29.89
N ILE A 145 42.87 10.70 30.50
CA ILE A 145 42.68 9.26 30.64
C ILE A 145 41.53 8.95 31.60
N SER A 146 41.43 9.66 32.73
CA SER A 146 40.33 9.47 33.70
C SER A 146 38.96 9.76 33.07
N GLN A 147 38.83 10.90 32.38
CA GLN A 147 37.58 11.26 31.69
C GLN A 147 37.22 10.28 30.57
N MET A 148 38.21 9.73 29.85
CA MET A 148 37.97 8.72 28.83
C MET A 148 37.41 7.42 29.45
N GLN A 149 37.96 6.98 30.59
CA GLN A 149 37.49 5.79 31.31
C GLN A 149 36.06 5.97 31.84
N GLU A 150 35.80 7.07 32.55
CA GLU A 150 34.47 7.42 33.08
C GLU A 150 33.42 7.49 31.96
N ARG A 151 33.80 8.09 30.83
CA ARG A 151 32.91 8.21 29.68
C ARG A 151 32.62 6.86 29.03
N MET A 152 33.62 6.00 28.87
CA MET A 152 33.39 4.65 28.34
C MET A 152 32.46 3.85 29.26
N GLU A 153 32.65 3.96 30.57
CA GLU A 153 31.82 3.28 31.57
C GLU A 153 30.35 3.77 31.52
N ALA A 154 30.12 5.07 31.32
CA ALA A 154 28.78 5.64 31.17
C ALA A 154 28.11 5.30 29.82
N VAL A 155 28.88 5.22 28.73
CA VAL A 155 28.34 5.00 27.37
C VAL A 155 27.97 3.54 27.12
N ILE A 156 28.75 2.57 27.63
CA ILE A 156 28.50 1.13 27.43
C ILE A 156 27.06 0.68 27.80
N PRO A 157 26.48 1.04 28.97
CA PRO A 157 25.11 0.64 29.30
C PRO A 157 24.06 1.28 28.38
N LEU A 158 24.26 2.54 27.97
CA LEU A 158 23.37 3.22 27.02
C LEU A 158 23.39 2.54 25.65
N VAL A 159 24.56 2.14 25.17
CA VAL A 159 24.72 1.41 23.90
C VAL A 159 24.01 0.07 23.96
N ARG A 160 24.16 -0.70 25.06
CA ARG A 160 23.46 -1.98 25.24
C ARG A 160 21.95 -1.78 25.19
N GLU A 161 21.43 -0.74 25.83
CA GLU A 161 19.99 -0.46 25.83
C GLU A 161 19.48 0.01 24.45
N HIS A 162 20.24 0.85 23.74
CA HIS A 162 19.91 1.26 22.37
C HIS A 162 19.90 0.07 21.41
N MET A 163 20.89 -0.82 21.49
CA MET A 163 20.94 -2.03 20.69
C MET A 163 19.75 -2.96 21.00
N ARG A 164 19.39 -3.12 22.29
CA ARG A 164 18.22 -3.91 22.69
C ARG A 164 16.93 -3.34 22.09
N LYS A 165 16.68 -2.03 22.24
CA LYS A 165 15.50 -1.36 21.66
C LYS A 165 15.46 -1.47 20.15
N ALA A 166 16.59 -1.29 19.47
CA ALA A 166 16.68 -1.43 18.01
C ALA A 166 16.39 -2.86 17.56
N GLN A 167 16.89 -3.86 18.30
CA GLN A 167 16.63 -5.28 18.04
C GLN A 167 15.16 -5.63 18.27
N GLU A 168 14.52 -5.11 19.33
CA GLU A 168 13.10 -5.29 19.62
C GLU A 168 12.20 -4.66 18.55
N ALA A 169 12.48 -3.43 18.14
CA ALA A 169 11.76 -2.76 17.07
C ALA A 169 11.89 -3.51 15.73
N GLN A 170 13.09 -4.02 15.44
CA GLN A 170 13.35 -4.84 14.24
C GLN A 170 12.60 -6.18 14.32
N ARG A 171 12.59 -6.85 15.48
CA ARG A 171 11.84 -8.09 15.73
C ARG A 171 10.33 -7.88 15.59
N TYR A 172 9.79 -6.82 16.16
CA TYR A 172 8.37 -6.46 16.05
C TYR A 172 7.97 -6.20 14.60
N SER A 173 8.76 -5.42 13.86
CA SER A 173 8.50 -5.14 12.44
C SER A 173 8.60 -6.39 11.55
N TYR A 174 9.50 -7.33 11.87
CA TYR A 174 9.64 -8.59 11.16
C TYR A 174 8.46 -9.54 11.46
N ASN A 175 8.09 -9.69 12.73
CA ASN A 175 7.01 -10.58 13.16
C ASN A 175 5.62 -10.12 12.71
N LYS A 176 5.43 -8.81 12.47
CA LYS A 176 4.14 -8.24 12.04
C LYS A 176 3.55 -8.87 10.77
N ASN A 177 4.41 -9.41 9.89
CA ASN A 177 4.01 -10.08 8.63
C ASN A 177 4.42 -11.57 8.59
N ALA A 178 4.98 -12.12 9.67
CA ALA A 178 5.45 -13.50 9.72
C ALA A 178 4.25 -14.44 9.96
N ARG A 179 3.90 -15.25 8.96
CA ARG A 179 2.97 -16.38 9.14
C ARG A 179 3.77 -17.60 9.58
N LEU A 180 3.33 -18.29 10.64
CA LEU A 180 3.84 -19.61 11.00
C LEU A 180 3.57 -20.55 9.81
N ARG A 181 4.63 -20.96 9.12
CA ARG A 181 4.59 -22.00 8.09
C ARG A 181 5.29 -23.20 8.69
N VAL A 182 4.57 -24.29 8.82
CA VAL A 182 5.13 -25.58 9.24
C VAL A 182 4.85 -26.54 8.10
N PHE A 183 5.89 -27.23 7.67
CA PHE A 183 5.79 -28.31 6.69
C PHE A 183 6.06 -29.65 7.38
N GLN A 184 5.47 -30.73 6.86
CA GLN A 184 5.73 -32.10 7.30
C GLN A 184 6.59 -32.85 6.28
N PRO A 185 7.36 -33.88 6.70
CA PRO A 185 7.97 -34.83 5.77
C PRO A 185 6.92 -35.39 4.80
N GLY A 186 7.22 -35.37 3.49
CA GLY A 186 6.31 -35.75 2.40
C GLY A 186 5.60 -34.58 1.70
N ASP A 187 5.62 -33.36 2.27
CA ASP A 187 4.99 -32.20 1.63
C ASP A 187 5.71 -31.76 0.35
N ARG A 188 4.93 -31.47 -0.70
CA ARG A 188 5.44 -30.87 -1.95
C ARG A 188 5.62 -29.36 -1.80
N VAL A 189 6.82 -28.87 -2.10
CA VAL A 189 7.20 -27.47 -1.95
C VAL A 189 7.93 -26.91 -3.17
N LEU A 190 7.80 -25.59 -3.35
CA LEU A 190 8.61 -24.78 -4.22
C LEU A 190 9.82 -24.25 -3.44
N VAL A 191 11.01 -24.37 -4.02
CA VAL A 191 12.26 -23.85 -3.48
C VAL A 191 12.70 -22.63 -4.29
N LEU A 192 13.05 -21.53 -3.62
CA LEU A 192 13.62 -20.35 -4.28
C LEU A 192 15.10 -20.58 -4.56
N VAL A 193 15.48 -20.78 -5.82
CA VAL A 193 16.87 -20.96 -6.20
C VAL A 193 17.42 -19.67 -6.82
N PRO A 194 18.49 -19.08 -6.26
CA PRO A 194 19.21 -18.01 -6.93
C PRO A 194 20.07 -18.60 -8.07
N THR A 195 19.83 -18.16 -9.29
CA THR A 195 20.66 -18.50 -10.46
C THR A 195 22.02 -17.82 -10.34
N VAL A 196 23.07 -18.51 -10.79
CA VAL A 196 24.49 -18.15 -10.55
C VAL A 196 24.88 -16.79 -11.14
N GLU A 197 24.14 -16.30 -12.15
CA GLU A 197 24.51 -15.12 -12.93
C GLU A 197 23.89 -13.81 -12.41
N ASN A 198 22.81 -13.84 -11.63
CA ASN A 198 22.21 -12.61 -11.11
C ASN A 198 21.30 -12.84 -9.89
N LYS A 199 21.61 -12.22 -8.75
CA LYS A 199 20.78 -12.28 -7.51
C LYS A 199 19.34 -11.76 -7.70
N PHE A 200 19.07 -11.05 -8.80
CA PHE A 200 17.75 -10.51 -9.15
C PHE A 200 16.86 -11.48 -9.94
N LEU A 201 17.39 -12.60 -10.43
CA LEU A 201 16.68 -13.59 -11.25
C LEU A 201 16.32 -14.88 -10.48
N ALA A 202 16.20 -14.81 -9.15
CA ALA A 202 15.82 -15.96 -8.34
C ALA A 202 14.40 -16.43 -8.71
N THR A 203 14.28 -17.66 -9.20
CA THR A 203 13.01 -18.28 -9.59
C THR A 203 12.60 -19.36 -8.60
N TRP A 204 11.30 -19.50 -8.36
CA TRP A 204 10.74 -20.59 -7.58
C TRP A 204 10.69 -21.83 -8.46
N GLN A 205 11.34 -22.91 -8.03
CA GLN A 205 11.42 -24.18 -8.76
C GLN A 205 10.81 -25.31 -7.91
N GLY A 206 10.14 -26.26 -8.55
CA GLY A 206 9.49 -27.42 -7.94
C GLY A 206 8.58 -28.13 -8.95
N PRO A 207 7.82 -29.16 -8.54
CA PRO A 207 7.64 -29.61 -7.16
C PRO A 207 8.86 -30.39 -6.61
N TYR A 208 9.26 -30.09 -5.38
CA TYR A 208 10.26 -30.84 -4.61
C TYR A 208 9.65 -31.35 -3.31
N GLU A 209 10.24 -32.38 -2.70
CA GLU A 209 9.66 -33.05 -1.52
C GLU A 209 10.49 -32.80 -0.27
N ILE A 210 9.82 -32.55 0.86
CA ILE A 210 10.49 -32.42 2.16
C ILE A 210 10.78 -33.81 2.71
N ILE A 211 12.05 -34.08 2.99
CA ILE A 211 12.51 -35.35 3.56
C ILE A 211 12.39 -35.32 5.09
N ASP A 212 12.87 -34.24 5.71
CA ASP A 212 12.95 -34.17 7.18
C ASP A 212 13.01 -32.72 7.69
N LYS A 213 12.59 -32.51 8.94
CA LYS A 213 12.67 -31.23 9.66
C LYS A 213 13.90 -31.23 10.57
N VAL A 214 14.97 -30.57 10.13
CA VAL A 214 16.26 -30.53 10.84
C VAL A 214 16.28 -29.48 11.97
N GLY A 215 15.34 -28.54 11.98
CA GLY A 215 15.13 -27.58 13.06
C GLY A 215 13.86 -26.75 12.88
N ASP A 216 13.57 -25.81 13.79
CA ASP A 216 12.31 -25.03 13.76
C ASP A 216 12.07 -24.24 12.48
N VAL A 217 13.15 -23.84 11.81
CA VAL A 217 13.11 -23.04 10.58
C VAL A 217 13.85 -23.68 9.41
N ASN A 218 14.41 -24.89 9.56
CA ASN A 218 15.25 -25.54 8.55
C ASN A 218 14.69 -26.91 8.16
N TYR A 219 14.54 -27.13 6.86
CA TYR A 219 13.98 -28.34 6.28
C TYR A 219 14.95 -28.94 5.26
N LYS A 220 15.07 -30.26 5.27
CA LYS A 220 15.83 -31.03 4.28
C LYS A 220 14.91 -31.34 3.09
N VAL A 221 15.31 -30.94 1.89
CA VAL A 221 14.49 -31.07 0.67
C VAL A 221 15.20 -31.94 -0.37
N SER A 222 14.45 -32.85 -0.99
CA SER A 222 14.87 -33.71 -2.10
C SER A 222 14.72 -32.98 -3.44
N GLN A 223 15.81 -32.88 -4.20
CA GLN A 223 15.86 -32.26 -5.53
C GLN A 223 16.41 -33.26 -6.56
N PRO A 224 15.57 -34.14 -7.13
CA PRO A 224 15.99 -35.04 -8.19
C PRO A 224 16.46 -34.23 -9.42
N GLY A 225 17.67 -34.53 -9.91
CA GLY A 225 18.27 -33.88 -11.09
C GLY A 225 19.30 -32.77 -10.82
N ARG A 226 19.65 -32.47 -9.56
CA ARG A 226 20.74 -31.53 -9.21
C ARG A 226 21.99 -32.22 -8.68
N ARG A 227 23.13 -31.52 -8.80
CA ARG A 227 24.48 -31.95 -8.38
C ARG A 227 24.57 -32.37 -6.89
N LYS A 228 23.63 -31.90 -6.06
CA LYS A 228 23.39 -32.39 -4.69
C LYS A 228 21.89 -32.73 -4.58
N PRO A 229 21.53 -34.01 -4.47
CA PRO A 229 20.13 -34.43 -4.46
C PRO A 229 19.41 -34.05 -3.16
N GLU A 230 20.15 -33.81 -2.08
CA GLU A 230 19.59 -33.41 -0.79
C GLU A 230 20.25 -32.12 -0.30
N GLN A 231 19.44 -31.12 0.05
CA GLN A 231 19.94 -29.86 0.59
C GLN A 231 19.00 -29.29 1.65
N ILE A 232 19.61 -28.64 2.65
CA ILE A 232 18.87 -27.98 3.74
C ILE A 232 18.52 -26.56 3.30
N TYR A 233 17.24 -26.20 3.42
CA TYR A 233 16.71 -24.89 3.11
C TYR A 233 16.01 -24.29 4.33
N HIS A 234 16.14 -22.97 4.49
CA HIS A 234 15.40 -22.22 5.49
C HIS A 234 13.95 -22.01 5.04
N LEU A 235 13.00 -21.99 5.97
CA LEU A 235 11.54 -21.86 5.75
C LEU A 235 11.16 -20.73 4.80
N ASN A 236 11.87 -19.60 4.87
CA ASN A 236 11.66 -18.43 3.99
C ASN A 236 11.92 -18.70 2.49
N LEU A 237 12.70 -19.74 2.18
CA LEU A 237 13.01 -20.18 0.82
C LEU A 237 12.05 -21.27 0.33
N LEU A 238 11.01 -21.60 1.12
CA LEU A 238 10.03 -22.64 0.83
C LEU A 238 8.61 -22.05 0.71
N LYS A 239 7.85 -22.59 -0.25
CA LYS A 239 6.41 -22.33 -0.40
C LYS A 239 5.67 -23.65 -0.65
N PRO A 240 4.43 -23.82 -0.16
CA PRO A 240 3.64 -24.99 -0.50
C PRO A 240 3.38 -25.04 -2.02
N TRP A 241 3.52 -26.22 -2.62
CA TRP A 241 3.07 -26.46 -3.99
C TRP A 241 1.53 -26.58 -4.00
N LYS A 242 0.89 -25.95 -4.98
CA LYS A 242 -0.54 -26.12 -5.26
C LYS A 242 -0.68 -26.47 -6.73
N ASP A 243 -1.34 -27.58 -7.03
CA ASP A 243 -1.68 -27.91 -8.41
C ASP A 243 -2.60 -26.84 -8.97
N ARG A 244 -2.30 -26.41 -10.20
CA ARG A 244 -3.14 -25.44 -10.90
C ARG A 244 -4.37 -26.15 -11.42
N GLU A 245 -5.55 -25.78 -10.95
CA GLU A 245 -6.75 -25.88 -11.77
C GLU A 245 -6.54 -25.00 -13.00
N VAL A 246 -6.81 -25.57 -14.17
CA VAL A 246 -6.63 -24.92 -15.46
C VAL A 246 -7.56 -23.72 -15.54
N LEU A 247 -7.02 -22.52 -15.27
CA LEU A 247 -7.67 -21.27 -15.62
C LEU A 247 -7.64 -21.14 -17.14
N VAL A 248 -8.74 -21.53 -17.78
CA VAL A 248 -9.00 -21.23 -19.19
C VAL A 248 -9.08 -19.72 -19.32
N VAL A 249 -8.02 -19.11 -19.85
CA VAL A 249 -8.04 -17.70 -20.27
C VAL A 249 -8.88 -17.64 -21.54
N MET A 250 -10.17 -17.31 -21.41
CA MET A 250 -10.97 -16.94 -22.57
C MET A 250 -10.39 -15.67 -23.19
N ARG A 251 -10.10 -15.71 -24.49
CA ARG A 251 -9.74 -14.52 -25.27
C ARG A 251 -10.96 -13.58 -25.35
N PRO A 252 -10.78 -12.26 -25.20
CA PRO A 252 -11.87 -11.30 -25.24
C PRO A 252 -12.28 -11.00 -26.69
N SER A 253 -12.78 -12.00 -27.40
CA SER A 253 -13.27 -11.84 -28.77
C SER A 253 -14.62 -12.47 -29.06
N ASP A 254 -15.24 -13.20 -28.11
CA ASP A 254 -16.58 -13.78 -28.28
C ASP A 254 -17.51 -13.45 -27.11
N LEU A 255 -17.62 -12.17 -26.75
CA LEU A 255 -18.79 -11.71 -26.00
C LEU A 255 -19.93 -11.57 -27.01
N PRO A 256 -21.00 -12.37 -26.93
CA PRO A 256 -22.20 -12.07 -27.69
C PRO A 256 -22.65 -10.65 -27.32
N LEU A 257 -23.07 -9.88 -28.33
CA LEU A 257 -23.85 -8.67 -28.15
C LEU A 257 -25.21 -9.06 -27.54
N THR A 258 -25.22 -9.50 -26.28
CA THR A 258 -26.46 -9.69 -25.53
C THR A 258 -27.04 -8.32 -25.27
N GLU A 259 -28.34 -8.17 -25.54
CA GLU A 259 -29.06 -6.95 -25.25
C GLU A 259 -28.85 -6.58 -23.77
N PRO A 260 -28.59 -5.31 -23.44
CA PRO A 260 -28.37 -4.92 -22.06
C PRO A 260 -29.68 -5.07 -21.27
N GLU A 261 -29.85 -6.21 -20.61
CA GLU A 261 -31.01 -6.47 -19.76
C GLU A 261 -30.88 -5.71 -18.43
N VAL A 262 -31.84 -4.84 -18.16
CA VAL A 262 -32.01 -4.21 -16.84
C VAL A 262 -32.61 -5.25 -15.91
N SER A 263 -32.05 -5.41 -14.71
CA SER A 263 -32.59 -6.37 -13.75
C SER A 263 -34.01 -5.96 -13.34
N LEU A 264 -34.96 -6.86 -13.55
CA LEU A 264 -36.34 -6.72 -13.09
C LEU A 264 -36.47 -7.34 -11.70
N SER A 265 -37.34 -6.78 -10.86
CA SER A 265 -37.63 -7.39 -9.57
C SER A 265 -38.41 -8.70 -9.72
N ASP A 266 -38.00 -9.73 -8.97
CA ASP A 266 -38.65 -11.04 -8.96
C ASP A 266 -40.11 -10.97 -8.50
N THR A 267 -40.45 -10.00 -7.65
CA THR A 267 -41.77 -9.81 -7.03
C THR A 267 -42.81 -9.11 -7.91
N LEU A 268 -42.43 -8.64 -9.11
CA LEU A 268 -43.39 -8.04 -10.04
C LEU A 268 -44.28 -9.09 -10.70
N SER A 269 -45.56 -8.77 -10.84
CA SER A 269 -46.51 -9.62 -11.59
C SER A 269 -46.14 -9.71 -13.07
N VAL A 270 -46.66 -10.73 -13.77
CA VAL A 270 -46.39 -10.97 -15.20
C VAL A 270 -46.76 -9.75 -16.06
N HIS A 271 -47.88 -9.08 -15.73
CA HIS A 271 -48.32 -7.86 -16.40
C HIS A 271 -47.35 -6.70 -16.19
N GLN A 272 -46.91 -6.49 -14.95
CA GLN A 272 -45.96 -5.43 -14.61
C GLN A 272 -44.58 -5.65 -15.25
N LYS A 273 -44.13 -6.91 -15.35
CA LYS A 273 -42.89 -7.25 -16.07
C LYS A 273 -43.00 -6.93 -17.57
N ALA A 274 -44.15 -7.19 -18.19
CA ALA A 274 -44.39 -6.82 -19.59
C ALA A 274 -44.36 -5.30 -19.81
N GLU A 275 -45.02 -4.52 -18.94
CA GLU A 275 -44.98 -3.05 -18.99
C GLU A 275 -43.55 -2.50 -18.83
N VAL A 276 -42.76 -3.03 -17.91
CA VAL A 276 -41.37 -2.58 -17.72
C VAL A 276 -40.51 -2.94 -18.94
N ASN A 277 -40.70 -4.11 -19.54
CA ASN A 277 -39.95 -4.48 -20.74
C ASN A 277 -40.28 -3.56 -21.92
N GLU A 278 -41.54 -3.19 -22.11
CA GLU A 278 -41.92 -2.21 -23.12
C GLU A 278 -41.33 -0.83 -22.81
N PHE A 279 -41.37 -0.42 -21.54
CA PHE A 279 -40.78 0.82 -21.05
C PHE A 279 -39.26 0.89 -21.31
N LEU A 280 -38.54 -0.20 -21.07
CA LEU A 280 -37.10 -0.31 -21.32
C LEU A 280 -36.78 -0.21 -22.81
N ARG A 281 -37.58 -0.83 -23.67
CA ARG A 281 -37.43 -0.72 -25.13
C ARG A 281 -37.59 0.72 -25.60
N ARG A 282 -38.59 1.45 -25.09
CA ARG A 282 -38.81 2.87 -25.41
C ARG A 282 -37.69 3.79 -24.93
N ASN A 283 -37.01 3.44 -23.84
CA ASN A 283 -35.97 4.27 -23.23
C ASN A 283 -34.54 3.76 -23.48
N ARG A 284 -34.34 2.87 -24.46
CA ARG A 284 -33.05 2.21 -24.74
C ARG A 284 -31.88 3.18 -24.89
N GLU A 285 -32.12 4.37 -25.43
CA GLU A 285 -31.09 5.39 -25.64
C GLU A 285 -30.45 5.92 -24.35
N VAL A 286 -31.18 5.89 -23.23
CA VAL A 286 -30.68 6.35 -21.92
C VAL A 286 -29.84 5.27 -21.24
N PHE A 287 -29.99 4.01 -21.65
CA PHE A 287 -29.28 2.87 -21.09
C PHE A 287 -28.14 2.44 -22.00
N SER A 288 -26.91 2.76 -21.61
CA SER A 288 -25.73 2.36 -22.37
C SER A 288 -24.53 2.12 -21.47
N ALA A 289 -23.68 1.18 -21.86
CA ALA A 289 -22.40 0.91 -21.21
C ALA A 289 -21.33 1.99 -21.50
N ILE A 290 -21.62 2.89 -22.45
CA ILE A 290 -20.77 4.01 -22.83
C ILE A 290 -21.26 5.26 -22.07
N PRO A 291 -20.38 5.96 -21.33
CA PRO A 291 -20.78 7.17 -20.61
C PRO A 291 -21.19 8.29 -21.59
N GLY A 292 -22.26 9.01 -21.23
CA GLY A 292 -22.67 10.23 -21.92
C GLY A 292 -21.75 11.42 -21.62
N ARG A 293 -22.13 12.62 -22.08
CA ARG A 293 -21.44 13.87 -21.77
C ARG A 293 -22.46 14.96 -21.50
N THR A 294 -22.48 15.48 -20.27
CA THR A 294 -23.35 16.58 -19.92
C THR A 294 -22.83 17.92 -20.46
N LYS A 295 -23.76 18.79 -20.86
CA LYS A 295 -23.47 20.18 -21.24
C LYS A 295 -23.86 21.18 -20.15
N ILE A 296 -24.45 20.71 -19.05
CA ILE A 296 -25.03 21.58 -18.00
C ILE A 296 -23.95 22.25 -17.16
N MET A 297 -22.85 21.53 -16.89
CA MET A 297 -21.80 21.97 -15.98
C MET A 297 -20.44 21.39 -16.39
N LYS A 298 -19.39 22.16 -16.10
CA LYS A 298 -18.00 21.71 -16.15
C LYS A 298 -17.44 21.68 -14.74
N HIS A 299 -16.55 20.73 -14.45
CA HIS A 299 -15.79 20.72 -13.21
C HIS A 299 -14.50 21.51 -13.36
N ASP A 300 -14.18 22.31 -12.36
CA ASP A 300 -12.94 23.08 -12.28
C ASP A 300 -12.15 22.70 -11.01
N ILE A 301 -10.83 22.80 -11.09
CA ILE A 301 -9.91 22.46 -9.99
C ILE A 301 -9.13 23.72 -9.64
N ILE A 302 -9.57 24.44 -8.61
CA ILE A 302 -8.89 25.64 -8.14
C ILE A 302 -7.76 25.22 -7.20
N THR A 303 -6.55 25.66 -7.49
CA THR A 303 -5.34 25.38 -6.69
C THR A 303 -4.72 26.68 -6.20
N GLU A 304 -4.00 26.64 -5.09
CA GLU A 304 -3.24 27.80 -4.62
C GLU A 304 -2.24 28.31 -5.69
N PRO A 305 -2.09 29.64 -5.85
CA PRO A 305 -1.16 30.20 -6.84
C PRO A 305 0.28 29.69 -6.65
N GLY A 306 0.94 29.30 -7.74
CA GLY A 306 2.34 28.86 -7.75
C GLY A 306 2.61 27.44 -7.25
N LYS A 307 1.62 26.74 -6.68
CA LYS A 307 1.80 25.34 -6.24
C LYS A 307 1.37 24.36 -7.33
N LYS A 308 2.25 23.38 -7.64
CA LYS A 308 1.98 22.31 -8.61
C LYS A 308 2.12 20.92 -7.98
N ALA A 309 1.22 20.01 -8.35
CA ALA A 309 1.32 18.59 -7.99
C ALA A 309 2.07 17.84 -9.09
N CYS A 310 3.39 17.75 -8.95
CA CYS A 310 4.22 16.85 -9.72
C CYS A 310 4.81 15.76 -8.81
N LEU A 311 4.48 14.51 -9.11
CA LEU A 311 4.94 13.31 -8.42
C LEU A 311 5.63 12.39 -9.43
N LYS A 312 6.62 11.62 -8.98
CA LYS A 312 7.29 10.66 -9.86
C LYS A 312 6.38 9.44 -10.10
N PRO A 313 6.37 8.89 -11.34
CA PRO A 313 5.64 7.65 -11.64
C PRO A 313 6.09 6.51 -10.72
N TYR A 314 5.14 5.70 -10.24
CA TYR A 314 5.48 4.49 -9.51
C TYR A 314 5.97 3.39 -10.45
N ARG A 315 6.86 2.52 -9.93
CA ARG A 315 7.33 1.37 -10.71
C ARG A 315 6.19 0.37 -10.90
N VAL A 316 5.83 0.14 -12.16
CA VAL A 316 4.82 -0.85 -12.55
C VAL A 316 5.50 -2.18 -12.91
N PRO A 317 5.09 -3.32 -12.33
CA PRO A 317 5.55 -4.65 -12.74
C PRO A 317 5.18 -4.99 -14.19
N GLU A 318 6.04 -5.72 -14.90
CA GLU A 318 5.85 -6.06 -16.32
C GLU A 318 4.50 -6.74 -16.60
N ALA A 319 4.13 -7.70 -15.75
CA ALA A 319 2.87 -8.45 -15.86
C ALA A 319 1.60 -7.57 -15.85
N ARG A 320 1.70 -6.31 -15.40
CA ARG A 320 0.56 -5.38 -15.34
C ARG A 320 0.60 -4.30 -16.42
N ARG A 321 1.67 -4.22 -17.22
CA ARG A 321 1.81 -3.20 -18.26
C ARG A 321 0.78 -3.38 -19.38
N GLN A 322 0.56 -4.62 -19.81
CA GLN A 322 -0.44 -4.92 -20.83
C GLN A 322 -1.85 -4.52 -20.38
N ALA A 323 -2.20 -4.74 -19.11
CA ALA A 323 -3.48 -4.32 -18.56
C ALA A 323 -3.64 -2.79 -18.54
N ILE A 324 -2.57 -2.04 -18.24
CA ILE A 324 -2.58 -0.57 -18.34
C ILE A 324 -2.78 -0.12 -19.78
N GLU A 325 -2.05 -0.74 -20.73
CA GLU A 325 -2.14 -0.39 -22.14
C GLU A 325 -3.56 -0.53 -22.68
N ILE A 326 -4.21 -1.64 -22.36
CA ILE A 326 -5.59 -1.92 -22.79
C ILE A 326 -6.55 -0.87 -22.21
N GLU A 327 -6.41 -0.52 -20.93
CA GLU A 327 -7.30 0.46 -20.30
C GLU A 327 -7.04 1.89 -20.82
N VAL A 328 -5.77 2.27 -21.04
CA VAL A 328 -5.41 3.57 -21.64
C VAL A 328 -5.95 3.69 -23.06
N LYS A 329 -5.76 2.69 -23.92
CA LYS A 329 -6.33 2.66 -25.28
C LYS A 329 -7.85 2.76 -25.26
N LYS A 330 -8.52 2.08 -24.31
CA LYS A 330 -9.96 2.17 -24.12
C LYS A 330 -10.40 3.57 -23.71
N MET A 331 -9.70 4.20 -22.77
CA MET A 331 -10.01 5.57 -22.32
C MET A 331 -9.77 6.60 -23.43
N LEU A 332 -8.72 6.45 -24.24
CA LEU A 332 -8.46 7.28 -25.42
C LEU A 332 -9.58 7.13 -26.46
N LYS A 333 -9.99 5.90 -26.78
CA LYS A 333 -11.08 5.64 -27.73
C LYS A 333 -12.42 6.23 -27.27
N LEU A 334 -12.67 6.24 -25.96
CA LEU A 334 -13.85 6.87 -25.35
C LEU A 334 -13.72 8.39 -25.20
N GLY A 335 -12.54 8.95 -25.50
CA GLY A 335 -12.22 10.36 -25.32
C GLY A 335 -12.28 10.84 -23.88
N VAL A 336 -12.11 9.94 -22.90
CA VAL A 336 -12.06 10.23 -21.45
C VAL A 336 -10.72 10.87 -21.07
N ILE A 337 -9.67 10.51 -21.81
CA ILE A 337 -8.33 11.05 -21.68
C ILE A 337 -7.80 11.48 -23.04
N GLU A 338 -6.79 12.34 -23.04
CA GLU A 338 -6.04 12.79 -24.19
C GLU A 338 -4.55 12.86 -23.84
N GLU A 339 -3.67 12.93 -24.84
CA GLU A 339 -2.24 13.15 -24.64
C GLU A 339 -2.00 14.53 -24.02
N SER A 340 -1.04 14.61 -23.11
CA SER A 340 -0.77 15.83 -22.35
C SER A 340 0.70 16.23 -22.42
N HIS A 341 0.93 17.54 -22.43
CA HIS A 341 2.25 18.16 -22.24
C HIS A 341 2.31 18.96 -20.92
N SER A 342 1.40 18.66 -19.99
CA SER A 342 1.26 19.37 -18.72
C SER A 342 2.50 19.21 -17.83
N GLU A 343 2.82 20.26 -17.08
CA GLU A 343 3.85 20.23 -16.04
C GLU A 343 3.40 19.47 -14.78
N TRP A 344 2.10 19.13 -14.68
CA TRP A 344 1.53 18.38 -13.58
C TRP A 344 1.69 16.89 -13.79
N ASN A 345 1.81 16.14 -12.69
CA ASN A 345 1.84 14.69 -12.80
C ASN A 345 1.36 13.99 -11.52
N SER A 346 0.34 13.16 -11.67
CA SER A 346 -0.17 12.24 -10.63
C SER A 346 0.06 10.79 -11.05
N PRO A 347 0.75 9.95 -10.25
CA PRO A 347 1.08 8.59 -10.64
C PRO A 347 -0.15 7.68 -10.60
N ILE A 348 -0.11 6.60 -11.40
CA ILE A 348 -1.14 5.57 -11.43
C ILE A 348 -0.94 4.53 -10.33
N VAL A 349 -2.04 4.02 -9.79
CA VAL A 349 -2.10 2.94 -8.79
C VAL A 349 -3.10 1.90 -9.28
N LEU A 350 -2.66 0.64 -9.34
CA LEU A 350 -3.49 -0.47 -9.77
C LEU A 350 -3.99 -1.27 -8.57
N VAL A 351 -5.31 -1.33 -8.40
CA VAL A 351 -5.96 -2.05 -7.29
C VAL A 351 -6.73 -3.25 -7.83
N PRO A 352 -6.51 -4.48 -7.33
CA PRO A 352 -7.31 -5.63 -7.74
C PRO A 352 -8.76 -5.47 -7.22
N LYS A 353 -9.72 -5.74 -8.09
CA LYS A 353 -11.13 -5.86 -7.72
C LYS A 353 -11.41 -7.28 -7.19
N PRO A 354 -12.53 -7.49 -6.46
CA PRO A 354 -12.93 -8.82 -5.99
C PRO A 354 -13.13 -9.85 -7.12
N ASP A 355 -13.52 -9.38 -8.31
CA ASP A 355 -13.69 -10.19 -9.52
C ASP A 355 -12.35 -10.61 -10.19
N GLY A 356 -11.20 -10.22 -9.62
CA GLY A 356 -9.87 -10.47 -10.18
C GLY A 356 -9.42 -9.47 -11.26
N SER A 357 -10.30 -8.61 -11.76
CA SER A 357 -9.96 -7.53 -12.70
C SER A 357 -9.20 -6.39 -12.01
N ILE A 358 -8.51 -5.56 -12.77
CA ILE A 358 -7.73 -4.44 -12.22
C ILE A 358 -8.54 -3.14 -12.29
N ARG A 359 -8.52 -2.36 -11.21
CA ARG A 359 -9.02 -0.98 -11.16
C ARG A 359 -7.86 -0.03 -11.40
N PHE A 360 -7.97 0.76 -12.46
CA PHE A 360 -7.07 1.85 -12.79
C PHE A 360 -7.43 3.07 -11.91
N CYS A 361 -6.54 3.45 -10.99
CA CYS A 361 -6.73 4.62 -10.13
C CYS A 361 -5.57 5.59 -10.31
N ASN A 362 -5.83 6.88 -10.13
CA ASN A 362 -4.81 7.92 -10.07
C ASN A 362 -4.64 8.38 -8.62
N ASP A 363 -3.39 8.60 -8.19
CA ASP A 363 -3.11 9.12 -6.87
C ASP A 363 -3.17 10.64 -6.84
N PHE A 364 -4.38 11.18 -6.71
CA PHE A 364 -4.62 12.61 -6.59
C PHE A 364 -4.43 13.15 -5.16
N ARG A 365 -3.85 12.40 -4.21
CA ARG A 365 -3.73 12.88 -2.82
C ARG A 365 -2.98 14.21 -2.69
N LYS A 366 -1.88 14.37 -3.45
CA LYS A 366 -1.11 15.63 -3.46
C LYS A 366 -1.90 16.76 -4.12
N LEU A 367 -2.56 16.49 -5.24
CA LEU A 367 -3.43 17.47 -5.91
C LEU A 367 -4.57 17.91 -4.99
N ASN A 368 -5.22 16.97 -4.31
CA ASN A 368 -6.28 17.22 -3.35
C ASN A 368 -5.82 18.09 -2.18
N SER A 369 -4.58 17.92 -1.70
CA SER A 369 -4.05 18.70 -0.57
C SER A 369 -3.80 20.18 -0.88
N ILE A 370 -3.68 20.54 -2.16
CA ILE A 370 -3.40 21.92 -2.61
C ILE A 370 -4.59 22.55 -3.37
N SER A 371 -5.66 21.78 -3.59
CA SER A 371 -6.87 22.29 -4.23
C SER A 371 -7.86 22.77 -3.18
N LYS A 372 -8.61 23.81 -3.54
CA LYS A 372 -9.63 24.39 -2.67
C LYS A 372 -10.79 23.42 -2.51
N PHE A 373 -11.16 23.16 -1.25
CA PHE A 373 -12.27 22.29 -0.91
C PHE A 373 -13.63 22.91 -1.31
N ASP A 374 -14.46 22.15 -2.00
CA ASP A 374 -15.84 22.51 -2.34
C ASP A 374 -16.79 22.00 -1.25
N SER A 375 -17.29 22.93 -0.42
CA SER A 375 -18.17 22.64 0.72
C SER A 375 -19.65 22.47 0.33
N TYR A 376 -19.96 22.06 -0.91
CA TYR A 376 -21.34 21.83 -1.33
C TYR A 376 -22.05 20.85 -0.37
N PRO A 377 -23.26 21.19 0.11
CA PRO A 377 -23.95 20.39 1.12
C PRO A 377 -24.33 19.04 0.53
N MET A 378 -23.81 17.97 1.14
CA MET A 378 -24.24 16.61 0.83
C MET A 378 -25.50 16.29 1.66
N PRO A 379 -26.56 15.76 1.04
CA PRO A 379 -27.75 15.36 1.76
C PRO A 379 -27.39 14.29 2.80
N ARG A 380 -27.98 14.38 4.00
CA ARG A 380 -27.77 13.35 5.02
C ARG A 380 -28.44 12.07 4.56
N VAL A 381 -27.69 10.98 4.59
CA VAL A 381 -28.18 9.63 4.22
C VAL A 381 -29.45 9.29 4.99
N ASP A 382 -29.51 9.67 6.27
CA ASP A 382 -30.65 9.43 7.15
C ASP A 382 -31.94 10.09 6.63
N GLU A 383 -31.86 11.34 6.17
CA GLU A 383 -32.99 12.09 5.63
C GLU A 383 -33.49 11.49 4.30
N LEU A 384 -32.57 11.05 3.44
CA LEU A 384 -32.93 10.37 2.19
C LEU A 384 -33.69 9.08 2.48
N ILE A 385 -33.22 8.30 3.47
CA ILE A 385 -33.84 7.04 3.86
C ILE A 385 -35.23 7.24 4.46
N GLU A 386 -35.41 8.23 5.34
CA GLU A 386 -36.71 8.54 5.93
C GLU A 386 -37.77 8.91 4.89
N ARG A 387 -37.35 9.62 3.84
CA ARG A 387 -38.21 9.96 2.71
C ARG A 387 -38.60 8.73 1.88
N LEU A 388 -37.68 7.77 1.74
CA LEU A 388 -37.88 6.52 0.99
C LEU A 388 -38.74 5.49 1.75
N GLY A 389 -38.73 5.53 3.08
CA GLY A 389 -39.37 4.52 3.92
C GLY A 389 -40.86 4.30 3.62
N LYS A 390 -41.61 5.35 3.25
CA LYS A 390 -43.06 5.25 2.95
C LYS A 390 -43.39 4.61 1.60
N ALA A 391 -42.40 4.31 0.78
CA ALA A 391 -42.62 3.80 -0.57
C ALA A 391 -42.88 2.29 -0.59
N ARG A 392 -43.76 1.88 -1.51
CA ARG A 392 -44.06 0.48 -1.82
C ARG A 392 -43.27 -0.01 -3.03
N PHE A 393 -43.02 0.89 -4.00
CA PHE A 393 -42.24 0.61 -5.21
C PHE A 393 -41.03 1.54 -5.27
N LEU A 394 -39.87 0.95 -5.45
CA LEU A 394 -38.57 1.59 -5.50
C LEU A 394 -37.87 1.24 -6.81
N THR A 395 -37.31 2.24 -7.48
CA THR A 395 -36.47 2.05 -8.68
C THR A 395 -35.13 2.70 -8.42
N THR A 396 -34.06 1.95 -8.61
CA THR A 396 -32.67 2.43 -8.46
C THR A 396 -32.02 2.53 -9.83
N ILE A 397 -31.49 3.69 -10.17
CA ILE A 397 -30.83 3.99 -11.44
C ILE A 397 -29.37 4.35 -11.12
N ASP A 398 -28.44 3.50 -11.56
CA ASP A 398 -26.98 3.74 -11.45
C ASP A 398 -26.51 4.42 -12.73
N LEU A 399 -25.83 5.56 -12.64
CA LEU A 399 -25.29 6.24 -13.81
C LEU A 399 -24.00 5.55 -14.31
N THR A 400 -23.89 5.34 -15.62
CA THR A 400 -22.72 4.67 -16.22
C THR A 400 -21.46 5.49 -16.01
N LYS A 401 -20.62 5.05 -15.07
CA LYS A 401 -19.36 5.74 -14.72
C LYS A 401 -19.62 7.25 -14.48
N GLY A 402 -20.57 7.57 -13.61
CA GLY A 402 -21.16 8.91 -13.48
C GLY A 402 -20.18 10.08 -13.61
N TYR A 403 -19.05 10.08 -12.89
CA TYR A 403 -18.05 11.15 -13.01
C TYR A 403 -17.52 11.37 -14.43
N TRP A 404 -17.29 10.32 -15.22
CA TRP A 404 -16.78 10.47 -16.60
C TRP A 404 -17.76 11.18 -17.55
N GLN A 405 -19.00 11.43 -17.10
CA GLN A 405 -19.98 12.17 -17.88
C GLN A 405 -19.89 13.69 -17.68
N VAL A 406 -19.13 14.15 -16.68
CA VAL A 406 -18.93 15.58 -16.37
C VAL A 406 -17.64 16.09 -17.03
N PRO A 407 -17.69 17.02 -17.99
CA PRO A 407 -16.50 17.58 -18.62
C PRO A 407 -15.67 18.43 -17.65
N LEU A 408 -14.35 18.47 -17.86
CA LEU A 408 -13.42 19.37 -17.16
C LEU A 408 -13.27 20.70 -17.91
N THR A 409 -12.91 21.76 -17.19
CA THR A 409 -12.37 22.99 -17.78
C THR A 409 -10.96 22.73 -18.34
N GLU A 410 -10.52 23.49 -19.35
CA GLU A 410 -9.18 23.29 -19.94
C GLU A 410 -8.05 23.39 -18.89
N GLN A 411 -8.16 24.34 -17.95
CA GLN A 411 -7.22 24.49 -16.84
C GLN A 411 -7.25 23.29 -15.87
N ALA A 412 -8.43 22.70 -15.64
CA ALA A 412 -8.54 21.52 -14.79
C ALA A 412 -7.98 20.27 -15.47
N LYS A 413 -8.10 20.15 -16.80
CA LYS A 413 -7.51 19.02 -17.54
C LYS A 413 -6.01 18.91 -17.27
N GLU A 414 -5.26 20.00 -17.44
CA GLU A 414 -3.81 20.02 -17.19
C GLU A 414 -3.45 19.53 -15.78
N LYS A 415 -4.23 19.92 -14.77
CA LYS A 415 -4.01 19.53 -13.36
C LYS A 415 -4.24 18.04 -13.10
N THR A 416 -5.06 17.38 -13.92
CA THR A 416 -5.34 15.94 -13.83
C THR A 416 -4.32 15.07 -14.56
N ALA A 417 -3.26 15.66 -15.13
CA ALA A 417 -2.25 14.93 -15.86
C ALA A 417 -1.62 13.80 -15.04
N PHE A 418 -1.39 12.66 -15.70
CA PHE A 418 -0.88 11.43 -15.11
C PHE A 418 0.03 10.67 -16.05
N SER A 419 1.08 10.11 -15.47
CA SER A 419 2.11 9.35 -16.18
C SER A 419 1.82 7.87 -16.18
N THR A 420 2.00 7.24 -17.34
CA THR A 420 2.02 5.79 -17.53
C THR A 420 3.36 5.37 -18.15
N PRO A 421 3.69 4.07 -18.23
CA PRO A 421 4.87 3.60 -18.96
C PRO A 421 4.91 4.00 -20.45
N GLN A 422 3.78 4.38 -21.04
CA GLN A 422 3.66 4.72 -22.47
C GLN A 422 3.75 6.21 -22.76
N GLY A 423 3.52 7.07 -21.75
CA GLY A 423 3.45 8.50 -21.95
C GLY A 423 2.69 9.23 -20.84
N LEU A 424 2.50 10.52 -21.07
CA LEU A 424 1.75 11.43 -20.20
C LEU A 424 0.38 11.71 -20.83
N PHE A 425 -0.67 11.55 -20.02
CA PHE A 425 -2.05 11.74 -20.43
C PHE A 425 -2.76 12.65 -19.43
N GLN A 426 -3.83 13.32 -19.86
CA GLN A 426 -4.70 14.10 -18.99
C GLN A 426 -6.16 13.72 -19.18
N TYR A 427 -6.99 13.94 -18.17
CA TYR A 427 -8.42 13.67 -18.28
C TYR A 427 -9.13 14.85 -18.95
N THR A 428 -10.11 14.54 -19.81
CA THR A 428 -11.03 15.53 -20.41
C THR A 428 -12.34 15.64 -19.64
N VAL A 429 -12.63 14.62 -18.82
CA VAL A 429 -13.82 14.46 -17.99
C VAL A 429 -13.41 14.18 -16.55
N LEU A 430 -14.31 14.39 -15.60
CA LEU A 430 -14.04 14.31 -14.18
C LEU A 430 -13.55 12.90 -13.77
N PRO A 431 -12.28 12.74 -13.33
CA PRO A 431 -11.78 11.44 -12.90
C PRO A 431 -12.19 11.10 -11.47
N PHE A 432 -12.17 9.81 -11.16
CA PHE A 432 -12.30 9.31 -9.79
C PHE A 432 -11.10 9.74 -8.93
N GLY A 433 -11.35 10.05 -7.66
CA GLY A 433 -10.31 10.32 -6.67
C GLY A 433 -10.03 11.80 -6.39
N LEU A 434 -10.63 12.72 -7.14
CA LEU A 434 -10.63 14.14 -6.81
C LEU A 434 -11.62 14.44 -5.67
N HIS A 435 -11.20 15.23 -4.69
CA HIS A 435 -12.04 15.49 -3.52
C HIS A 435 -13.25 16.40 -3.84
N GLY A 436 -13.16 17.26 -4.86
CA GLY A 436 -14.27 18.13 -5.32
C GLY A 436 -15.23 17.44 -6.30
N ALA A 437 -14.92 16.22 -6.76
CA ALA A 437 -15.76 15.49 -7.70
C ALA A 437 -17.17 15.18 -7.13
N PRO A 438 -17.31 14.68 -5.88
CA PRO A 438 -18.62 14.39 -5.30
C PRO A 438 -19.52 15.63 -5.21
N ALA A 439 -18.95 16.78 -4.79
CA ALA A 439 -19.67 18.04 -4.65
C ALA A 439 -20.22 18.55 -5.99
N THR A 440 -19.39 18.52 -7.04
CA THR A 440 -19.82 18.95 -8.38
C THR A 440 -20.88 18.01 -8.95
N PHE A 441 -20.74 16.71 -8.72
CA PHE A 441 -21.71 15.74 -9.20
C PHE A 441 -23.05 15.86 -8.46
N GLN A 442 -23.04 16.02 -7.13
CA GLN A 442 -24.27 16.24 -6.37
C GLN A 442 -24.98 17.52 -6.83
N ARG A 443 -24.25 18.61 -7.07
CA ARG A 443 -24.82 19.86 -7.61
C ARG A 443 -25.47 19.67 -8.98
N LEU A 444 -24.85 18.86 -9.85
CA LEU A 444 -25.44 18.49 -11.13
C LEU A 444 -26.75 17.72 -10.93
N MET A 445 -26.74 16.69 -10.07
CA MET A 445 -27.92 15.86 -9.81
C MET A 445 -29.06 16.65 -9.16
N ASP A 446 -28.77 17.54 -8.22
CA ASP A 446 -29.76 18.41 -7.62
C ASP A 446 -30.42 19.33 -8.66
N ARG A 447 -29.65 19.83 -9.64
CA ARG A 447 -30.19 20.65 -10.72
C ARG A 447 -31.06 19.84 -11.68
N VAL A 448 -30.65 18.63 -12.03
CA VAL A 448 -31.39 17.72 -12.92
C VAL A 448 -32.68 17.22 -12.25
N LEU A 449 -32.63 16.90 -10.95
CA LEU A 449 -33.76 16.33 -10.21
C LEU A 449 -34.62 17.35 -9.49
N LYS A 450 -34.27 18.66 -9.51
CA LYS A 450 -35.06 19.72 -8.86
C LYS A 450 -36.57 19.63 -9.15
N PRO A 451 -37.04 19.40 -10.39
CA PRO A 451 -38.47 19.26 -10.68
C PRO A 451 -39.11 17.99 -10.10
N HIS A 452 -38.29 16.98 -9.80
CA HIS A 452 -38.69 15.63 -9.38
C HIS A 452 -38.37 15.35 -7.91
N ALA A 453 -37.89 16.36 -7.17
CA ALA A 453 -37.44 16.23 -5.79
C ALA A 453 -38.52 15.72 -4.83
N ARG A 454 -39.80 15.69 -5.21
CA ARG A 454 -40.88 15.11 -4.38
C ARG A 454 -40.85 13.58 -4.33
N TYR A 455 -40.42 12.92 -5.40
CA TYR A 455 -40.51 11.46 -5.59
C TYR A 455 -39.22 10.81 -6.11
N ALA A 456 -38.17 11.60 -6.27
CA ALA A 456 -36.83 11.15 -6.62
C ALA A 456 -35.80 11.80 -5.69
N ALA A 457 -34.75 11.05 -5.41
CA ALA A 457 -33.57 11.52 -4.69
C ALA A 457 -32.31 10.97 -5.35
N ALA A 458 -31.22 11.72 -5.27
CA ALA A 458 -29.91 11.24 -5.70
C ALA A 458 -28.89 11.40 -4.60
N TYR A 459 -28.03 10.40 -4.48
CA TYR A 459 -26.81 10.49 -3.71
C TYR A 459 -25.67 10.09 -4.63
N LEU A 460 -24.92 11.10 -5.10
CA LEU A 460 -23.91 10.90 -6.15
C LEU A 460 -24.51 10.16 -7.36
N ASP A 461 -23.86 9.08 -7.82
CA ASP A 461 -24.23 8.31 -9.01
C ASP A 461 -25.51 7.47 -8.84
N ASP A 462 -26.00 7.31 -7.61
CA ASP A 462 -27.17 6.47 -7.29
C ASP A 462 -28.44 7.33 -7.19
N VAL A 463 -29.29 7.23 -8.21
CA VAL A 463 -30.62 7.85 -8.23
C VAL A 463 -31.68 6.85 -7.80
N VAL A 464 -32.55 7.26 -6.90
CA VAL A 464 -33.67 6.45 -6.44
C VAL A 464 -34.99 7.18 -6.70
N VAL A 465 -35.94 6.46 -7.31
CA VAL A 465 -37.30 6.91 -7.57
C VAL A 465 -38.25 6.06 -6.76
N PHE A 466 -39.20 6.68 -6.08
CA PHE A 466 -40.03 5.99 -5.11
C PHE A 466 -41.51 6.36 -5.23
N SER A 467 -42.42 5.42 -5.01
CA SER A 467 -43.87 5.61 -5.12
C SER A 467 -44.66 4.63 -4.25
N THR A 468 -45.91 4.98 -3.96
CA THR A 468 -46.91 4.14 -3.27
C THR A 468 -47.63 3.20 -4.22
N ASP A 469 -47.91 3.68 -5.44
CA ASP A 469 -48.78 2.99 -6.41
C ASP A 469 -48.03 2.73 -7.72
N TRP A 470 -48.27 1.54 -8.29
CA TRP A 470 -47.61 1.09 -9.52
C TRP A 470 -47.92 1.98 -10.72
N GLU A 471 -49.20 2.33 -10.91
CA GLU A 471 -49.67 3.15 -12.04
C GLU A 471 -48.97 4.51 -12.09
N THR A 472 -48.65 5.08 -10.93
CA THR A 472 -47.92 6.36 -10.86
C THR A 472 -46.40 6.19 -10.94
N HIS A 473 -45.89 4.98 -10.71
CA HIS A 473 -44.46 4.72 -10.59
C HIS A 473 -43.75 4.82 -11.94
N LEU A 474 -44.21 4.09 -12.96
CA LEU A 474 -43.59 4.13 -14.28
C LEU A 474 -43.59 5.53 -14.92
N PRO A 475 -44.68 6.32 -14.87
CA PRO A 475 -44.66 7.71 -15.34
C PRO A 475 -43.67 8.61 -14.58
N LYS A 476 -43.47 8.39 -13.28
CA LYS A 476 -42.47 9.14 -12.49
C LYS A 476 -41.05 8.75 -12.91
N VAL A 477 -40.79 7.46 -13.12
CA VAL A 477 -39.50 6.96 -13.63
C VAL A 477 -39.24 7.53 -15.03
N GLN A 478 -40.25 7.57 -15.91
CA GLN A 478 -40.14 8.17 -17.24
C GLN A 478 -39.63 9.61 -17.16
N ARG A 479 -40.28 10.45 -16.36
CA ARG A 479 -39.91 11.87 -16.21
C ARG A 479 -38.49 12.05 -15.70
N VAL A 480 -38.05 11.19 -14.78
CA VAL A 480 -36.66 11.20 -14.29
C VAL A 480 -35.69 10.78 -15.40
N LEU A 481 -35.99 9.74 -16.17
CA LEU A 481 -35.17 9.34 -17.31
C LEU A 481 -35.12 10.41 -18.40
N ASP A 482 -36.22 11.12 -18.65
CA ASP A 482 -36.26 12.24 -19.59
C ASP A 482 -35.38 13.41 -19.12
N ALA A 483 -35.38 13.72 -17.81
CA ALA A 483 -34.49 14.72 -17.24
C ALA A 483 -33.02 14.32 -17.35
N VAL A 484 -32.71 13.04 -17.08
CA VAL A 484 -31.36 12.47 -17.25
C VAL A 484 -30.93 12.52 -18.72
N ARG A 485 -31.82 12.17 -19.66
CA ARG A 485 -31.60 12.27 -21.10
C ARG A 485 -31.34 13.72 -21.53
N ALA A 486 -32.17 14.65 -21.10
CA ALA A 486 -32.03 16.08 -21.40
C ALA A 486 -30.72 16.66 -20.86
N ALA A 487 -30.22 16.11 -19.74
CA ALA A 487 -28.92 16.45 -19.18
C ALA A 487 -27.73 15.86 -19.94
N GLY A 488 -27.96 14.96 -20.92
CA GLY A 488 -26.92 14.23 -21.63
C GLY A 488 -26.26 13.13 -20.80
N LEU A 489 -26.94 12.67 -19.74
CA LEU A 489 -26.49 11.62 -18.85
C LEU A 489 -27.04 10.25 -19.29
N VAL A 490 -26.30 9.19 -18.97
CA VAL A 490 -26.59 7.81 -19.36
C VAL A 490 -26.55 6.91 -18.12
N ALA A 491 -27.53 6.02 -18.03
CA ALA A 491 -27.68 5.02 -16.99
C ALA A 491 -27.06 3.67 -17.39
N ASN A 492 -26.59 2.93 -16.38
CA ASN A 492 -26.03 1.62 -16.53
C ASN A 492 -27.14 0.57 -16.44
N PRO A 493 -27.42 -0.17 -17.54
CA PRO A 493 -28.50 -1.14 -17.54
C PRO A 493 -28.27 -2.28 -16.55
N ALA A 494 -27.06 -2.83 -16.47
CA ALA A 494 -26.74 -4.00 -15.65
C ALA A 494 -26.78 -3.74 -14.14
N LYS A 495 -26.79 -2.46 -13.73
CA LYS A 495 -26.83 -2.05 -12.31
C LYS A 495 -28.10 -1.30 -11.92
N SER A 496 -28.88 -0.88 -12.91
CA SER A 496 -30.18 -0.28 -12.65
C SER A 496 -31.21 -1.37 -12.40
N THR A 497 -32.19 -1.09 -11.57
CA THR A 497 -33.23 -2.06 -11.20
C THR A 497 -34.54 -1.31 -11.02
N ILE A 498 -35.60 -1.80 -11.65
CA ILE A 498 -36.90 -1.12 -11.71
C ILE A 498 -37.94 -1.93 -10.91
N GLY A 499 -38.75 -1.22 -10.11
CA GLY A 499 -39.95 -1.78 -9.48
C GLY A 499 -39.68 -2.76 -8.33
N LEU A 500 -38.67 -2.50 -7.51
CA LEU A 500 -38.36 -3.26 -6.29
C LEU A 500 -39.36 -2.97 -5.17
N GLU A 501 -39.79 -4.01 -4.45
CA GLU A 501 -40.48 -3.85 -3.16
C GLU A 501 -39.51 -3.47 -2.03
N GLU A 502 -38.31 -4.06 -2.07
CA GLU A 502 -37.19 -3.75 -1.17
C GLU A 502 -35.93 -3.50 -2.01
N ALA A 503 -35.29 -2.34 -1.82
CA ALA A 503 -34.08 -1.94 -2.52
C ALA A 503 -32.88 -1.81 -1.60
N LYS A 504 -31.71 -2.23 -2.08
CA LYS A 504 -30.43 -1.98 -1.41
C LYS A 504 -29.97 -0.57 -1.78
N TYR A 505 -29.96 0.34 -0.83
CA TYR A 505 -29.58 1.74 -1.06
C TYR A 505 -28.71 2.26 0.10
N LEU A 506 -27.57 2.87 -0.23
CA LEU A 506 -26.62 3.47 0.73
C LEU A 506 -26.29 2.61 1.96
N GLY A 507 -26.13 1.30 1.80
CA GLY A 507 -25.78 0.39 2.91
C GLY A 507 -26.95 -0.04 3.79
N TYR A 508 -28.19 0.28 3.40
CA TYR A 508 -29.43 -0.18 4.00
C TYR A 508 -30.24 -1.00 2.97
N THR A 509 -31.20 -1.77 3.48
CA THR A 509 -32.29 -2.37 2.72
C THR A 509 -33.55 -1.60 3.09
N ILE A 510 -34.18 -0.95 2.12
CA ILE A 510 -35.33 -0.06 2.31
C ILE A 510 -36.51 -0.63 1.53
N GLY A 511 -37.68 -0.70 2.15
CA GLY A 511 -38.90 -1.13 1.48
C GLY A 511 -40.02 -1.46 2.46
N LYS A 512 -41.26 -1.49 1.97
CA LYS A 512 -42.45 -1.87 2.75
C LYS A 512 -42.65 -1.08 4.07
N GLY A 513 -42.25 0.19 4.13
CA GLY A 513 -42.33 0.95 5.38
C GLY A 513 -41.15 0.75 6.34
N LEU A 514 -40.22 -0.15 6.02
CA LEU A 514 -39.15 -0.59 6.91
C LEU A 514 -37.78 -0.22 6.36
N VAL A 515 -36.88 0.10 7.29
CA VAL A 515 -35.46 0.35 7.01
C VAL A 515 -34.66 -0.66 7.82
N LYS A 516 -33.88 -1.50 7.13
CA LYS A 516 -33.05 -2.54 7.75
C LYS A 516 -31.59 -2.33 7.36
N PRO A 517 -30.62 -2.65 8.23
CA PRO A 517 -29.22 -2.72 7.83
C PRO A 517 -29.00 -3.89 6.85
N GLN A 518 -28.02 -3.77 5.95
CA GLN A 518 -27.70 -4.86 5.02
C GLN A 518 -27.13 -6.07 5.76
N ALA A 519 -27.67 -7.27 5.49
CA ALA A 519 -27.25 -8.52 6.14
C ALA A 519 -25.74 -8.75 6.05
N THR A 520 -25.13 -8.53 4.88
CA THR A 520 -23.68 -8.69 4.68
C THR A 520 -22.83 -7.77 5.55
N LYS A 521 -23.33 -6.58 5.87
CA LYS A 521 -22.65 -5.62 6.76
C LYS A 521 -22.82 -6.00 8.23
N VAL A 522 -23.99 -6.51 8.59
CA VAL A 522 -24.26 -7.03 9.94
C VAL A 522 -23.41 -8.28 10.21
N GLU A 523 -23.35 -9.22 9.27
CA GLU A 523 -22.49 -10.41 9.36
C GLU A 523 -21.01 -10.04 9.51
N ALA A 524 -20.55 -8.99 8.80
CA ALA A 524 -19.19 -8.49 8.92
C ALA A 524 -18.90 -7.89 10.30
N ILE A 525 -19.90 -7.28 10.95
CA ILE A 525 -19.81 -6.76 12.33
C ILE A 525 -19.81 -7.93 13.33
N GLN A 526 -20.69 -8.92 13.14
CA GLN A 526 -20.78 -10.09 14.01
C GLN A 526 -19.50 -10.94 14.00
N ASN A 527 -18.89 -11.10 12.84
CA ASN A 527 -17.63 -11.86 12.68
C ASN A 527 -16.38 -10.98 12.84
N TRP A 528 -16.51 -9.77 13.38
CA TRP A 528 -15.39 -8.85 13.48
C TRP A 528 -14.40 -9.35 14.54
N PRO A 529 -13.11 -9.53 14.20
CA PRO A 529 -12.13 -10.01 15.18
C PRO A 529 -11.85 -8.91 16.21
N GLN A 530 -11.67 -9.33 17.47
CA GLN A 530 -11.36 -8.43 18.58
C GLN A 530 -10.23 -7.44 18.22
N PRO A 531 -10.51 -6.12 18.17
CA PRO A 531 -9.52 -5.11 17.80
C PRO A 531 -8.28 -5.08 18.72
N LEU A 532 -7.08 -5.22 18.16
CA LEU A 532 -5.83 -5.17 18.93
C LEU A 532 -5.19 -3.78 18.93
N THR A 533 -5.61 -2.90 18.02
CA THR A 533 -5.01 -1.57 17.82
C THR A 533 -6.06 -0.47 17.82
N LYS A 534 -5.66 0.75 18.21
CA LYS A 534 -6.56 1.93 18.15
C LYS A 534 -7.18 2.15 16.77
N LYS A 535 -6.43 1.86 15.70
CA LYS A 535 -6.92 2.01 14.33
C LYS A 535 -8.05 1.03 14.03
N GLN A 536 -7.95 -0.20 14.52
CA GLN A 536 -9.00 -1.21 14.38
C GLN A 536 -10.22 -0.85 15.25
N VAL A 537 -10.02 -0.37 16.48
CA VAL A 537 -11.15 0.11 17.32
C VAL A 537 -11.88 1.27 16.65
N ARG A 538 -11.15 2.27 16.11
CA ARG A 538 -11.76 3.37 15.35
C ARG A 538 -12.51 2.90 14.11
N ALA A 539 -11.98 1.90 13.40
CA ALA A 539 -12.65 1.33 12.24
C ALA A 539 -13.94 0.60 12.63
N PHE A 540 -13.91 -0.18 13.72
CA PHE A 540 -15.08 -0.86 14.27
C PHE A 540 -16.16 0.14 14.73
N LEU A 541 -15.78 1.11 15.58
CA LEU A 541 -16.69 2.18 16.05
C LEU A 541 -17.26 3.01 14.90
N GLY A 542 -16.49 3.23 13.83
CA GLY A 542 -16.99 3.91 12.64
C GLY A 542 -18.06 3.10 11.91
N LEU A 543 -17.88 1.79 11.78
CA LEU A 543 -18.84 0.90 11.12
C LEU A 543 -20.10 0.68 11.97
N THR A 544 -19.96 0.39 13.27
CA THR A 544 -21.10 0.24 14.19
C THR A 544 -21.81 1.58 14.42
N GLY A 545 -21.06 2.68 14.46
CA GLY A 545 -21.58 4.04 14.53
C GLY A 545 -22.46 4.42 13.35
N TYR A 546 -22.20 3.88 12.15
CA TYR A 546 -23.09 4.05 10.98
C TYR A 546 -24.49 3.45 11.21
N TYR A 547 -24.57 2.37 11.98
CA TYR A 547 -25.82 1.67 12.31
C TYR A 547 -26.36 2.00 13.71
N ARG A 548 -25.81 3.02 14.39
CA ARG A 548 -26.17 3.40 15.77
C ARG A 548 -27.66 3.60 16.01
N ARG A 549 -28.42 3.98 14.97
CA ARG A 549 -29.87 4.22 15.05
C ARG A 549 -30.69 2.96 15.37
N PHE A 550 -30.13 1.78 15.11
CA PHE A 550 -30.75 0.49 15.41
C PHE A 550 -30.31 -0.07 16.77
N ILE A 551 -29.37 0.59 17.46
CA ILE A 551 -28.80 0.12 18.71
C ILE A 551 -29.25 1.09 19.82
N PRO A 552 -30.15 0.66 20.72
CA PRO A 552 -30.58 1.51 21.83
C PRO A 552 -29.39 1.84 22.72
N ASN A 553 -29.26 3.09 23.15
CA ASN A 553 -28.19 3.56 24.03
C ASN A 553 -26.76 3.31 23.50
N PHE A 554 -26.57 3.33 22.17
CA PHE A 554 -25.26 3.09 21.54
C PHE A 554 -24.12 3.91 22.14
N ALA A 555 -24.36 5.20 22.46
CA ALA A 555 -23.32 6.06 23.02
C ALA A 555 -22.79 5.54 24.37
N THR A 556 -23.68 5.01 25.22
CA THR A 556 -23.33 4.44 26.53
C THR A 556 -22.61 3.11 26.35
N ILE A 557 -23.10 2.24 25.47
CA ILE A 557 -22.50 0.94 25.18
C ILE A 557 -21.09 1.13 24.59
N ALA A 558 -20.92 2.06 23.65
CA ALA A 558 -19.65 2.31 22.96
C ALA A 558 -18.67 3.19 23.75
N ALA A 559 -19.05 3.71 24.93
CA ALA A 559 -18.20 4.62 25.70
C ALA A 559 -16.86 3.97 26.14
N PRO A 560 -16.82 2.74 26.68
CA PRO A 560 -15.57 2.07 27.04
C PRO A 560 -14.65 1.87 25.82
N LEU A 561 -15.22 1.56 24.66
CA LEU A 561 -14.46 1.40 23.41
C LEU A 561 -13.94 2.74 22.87
N THR A 562 -14.73 3.81 23.01
CA THR A 562 -14.34 5.15 22.57
C THR A 562 -13.16 5.68 23.39
N ASP A 563 -13.13 5.36 24.68
CA ASP A 563 -12.05 5.73 25.59
C ASP A 563 -10.69 5.14 25.20
N LEU A 564 -10.68 3.93 24.64
CA LEU A 564 -9.48 3.30 24.07
C LEU A 564 -8.90 4.08 22.88
N THR A 565 -9.68 4.95 22.23
CA THR A 565 -9.26 5.72 21.06
C THR A 565 -8.67 7.10 21.40
N LYS A 566 -8.73 7.53 22.67
CA LYS A 566 -8.21 8.83 23.16
C LYS A 566 -6.72 9.00 22.84
N ALA A 567 -6.28 10.24 22.60
CA ALA A 567 -4.91 10.53 22.15
C ALA A 567 -3.84 9.97 23.11
N ARG A 568 -4.07 10.07 24.44
CA ARG A 568 -3.16 9.62 25.50
C ARG A 568 -3.06 8.09 25.67
N ALA A 569 -3.96 7.30 25.08
CA ALA A 569 -3.95 5.84 25.23
C ALA A 569 -2.78 5.17 24.46
N PRO A 570 -2.37 3.93 24.79
CA PRO A 570 -1.37 3.18 24.02
C PRO A 570 -1.90 2.74 22.64
N ILE A 571 -1.02 2.62 21.63
CA ILE A 571 -1.40 2.20 20.25
C ILE A 571 -1.98 0.78 20.24
N MET A 572 -1.43 -0.11 21.07
CA MET A 572 -2.00 -1.42 21.39
C MET A 572 -3.06 -1.27 22.47
N VAL A 573 -4.21 -1.88 22.22
CA VAL A 573 -5.38 -1.79 23.10
C VAL A 573 -5.27 -2.87 24.17
N LYS A 574 -5.43 -2.48 25.44
CA LYS A 574 -5.60 -3.42 26.54
C LYS A 574 -7.09 -3.60 26.77
N TRP A 575 -7.55 -4.84 26.70
CA TRP A 575 -8.93 -5.18 26.95
C TRP A 575 -9.18 -5.34 28.45
N SER A 576 -10.23 -4.69 28.92
CA SER A 576 -10.85 -4.85 30.22
C SER A 576 -12.19 -5.60 30.07
N PRO A 577 -12.73 -6.18 31.14
CA PRO A 577 -14.06 -6.81 31.11
C PRO A 577 -15.15 -5.85 30.63
N GLU A 578 -15.04 -4.57 30.96
CA GLU A 578 -15.96 -3.51 30.53
C GLU A 578 -15.90 -3.28 29.02
N THR A 579 -14.69 -3.28 28.44
CA THR A 579 -14.52 -3.14 26.99
C THR A 579 -14.91 -4.38 26.22
N GLU A 580 -14.77 -5.57 26.81
CA GLU A 580 -15.18 -6.84 26.22
C GLU A 580 -16.71 -6.99 26.21
N ASN A 581 -17.38 -6.59 27.30
CA ASN A 581 -18.84 -6.54 27.34
C ASN A 581 -19.45 -5.45 26.42
N ALA A 582 -18.69 -4.38 26.15
CA ALA A 582 -19.09 -3.31 25.25
C ALA A 582 -18.91 -3.64 23.75
N PHE A 583 -18.06 -4.62 23.43
CA PHE A 583 -17.74 -5.06 22.07
C PHE A 583 -18.68 -6.17 21.63
#